data_AF-A0A8J4RZU5-F1
#
_entry.id   AF-A0A8J4RZU5-F1
#
_cell.length_a   1.000
_cell.length_b   1.000
_cell.length_c   1.000
_cell.angle_alpha   90.00
_cell.angle_beta   90.00
_cell.angle_gamma   90.00
#
_symmetry.space_group_name_H-M   'P 1'
#
loop_
_entity.id
_entity.type
_entity.pdbx_description
1 polymer ?
#
loop_
_entity_poly.entity_id
_entity_poly.type
_entity_poly.pdbx_seq_one_letter_code
_entity_poly.pdbx_strand_id
1 'polypeptide(L)'
;MIFSFLMLSYFVSSHAVQHLERCLAFVGTTAYIEQSIPYPQDGKQGWWSGGFGYGLWIGVLVASGFSVVPVPSVSWKKEFELTGKSSTKDDSRRVASELFPSLSPLLKRKKDHGRAEALLIAAYGKGLKNLNPSCMSEELLP
;
A
#
# COMPACT_ATOMS: atom_id res chain seq x y z
N MET A 1 -4.58 -6.07 50.60
CA MET A 1 -5.35 -5.57 49.44
C MET A 1 -4.69 -4.36 48.76
N ILE A 2 -3.35 -4.29 48.70
CA ILE A 2 -2.60 -3.15 48.09
C ILE A 2 -1.64 -3.63 46.99
N PHE A 3 -1.23 -4.91 47.01
CA PHE A 3 -0.30 -5.46 46.02
C PHE A 3 -0.93 -5.84 44.67
N SER A 4 -2.27 -5.85 44.56
CA SER A 4 -2.96 -6.22 43.30
C SER A 4 -3.19 -5.02 42.36
N PHE A 5 -3.06 -3.78 42.85
CA PHE A 5 -3.30 -2.57 42.06
C PHE A 5 -2.05 -2.06 41.34
N LEU A 6 -0.85 -2.31 41.87
CA LEU A 6 0.40 -1.90 41.21
C LEU A 6 0.80 -2.81 40.04
N MET A 7 0.39 -4.08 40.03
CA MET A 7 0.77 -4.99 38.93
C MET A 7 0.00 -4.70 37.64
N LEU A 8 -1.19 -4.09 37.72
CA LEU A 8 -1.96 -3.67 36.53
C LEU A 8 -1.44 -2.36 35.92
N SER A 9 -0.83 -1.46 36.69
CA SER A 9 -0.33 -0.19 36.17
C SER A 9 1.00 -0.33 35.41
N TYR A 10 1.84 -1.31 35.76
CA TYR A 10 3.12 -1.52 35.07
C TYR A 10 3.04 -2.42 33.83
N PHE A 11 2.08 -3.36 33.77
CA PHE A 11 1.93 -4.23 32.59
C PHE A 11 1.18 -3.55 31.42
N VAL A 12 0.39 -2.52 31.72
CA VAL A 12 -0.31 -1.73 30.69
C VAL A 12 0.61 -0.65 30.07
N SER A 13 1.71 -0.27 30.72
CA SER A 13 2.50 0.89 30.30
C SER A 13 3.50 0.64 29.15
N SER A 14 3.97 -0.59 28.91
CA SER A 14 5.01 -0.82 27.88
C SER A 14 4.44 -1.24 26.53
N HIS A 15 3.36 -2.02 26.52
CA HIS A 15 2.68 -2.41 25.28
C HIS A 15 1.73 -1.32 24.76
N ALA A 16 1.00 -0.63 25.65
CA ALA A 16 0.10 0.43 25.20
C ALA A 16 0.87 1.59 24.55
N VAL A 17 2.04 1.96 25.09
CA VAL A 17 2.87 3.05 24.55
C VAL A 17 3.49 2.66 23.20
N GLN A 18 3.97 1.42 23.03
CA GLN A 18 4.46 0.95 21.72
C GLN A 18 3.36 0.86 20.65
N HIS A 19 2.13 0.49 21.04
CA HIS A 19 0.99 0.51 20.13
C HIS A 19 0.53 1.93 19.81
N LEU A 20 0.60 2.84 20.78
CA LEU A 20 0.23 4.25 20.62
C LEU A 20 1.23 5.00 19.73
N GLU A 21 2.54 4.75 19.85
CA GLU A 21 3.55 5.30 18.94
C GLU A 21 3.39 4.77 17.50
N ARG A 22 3.02 3.50 17.33
CA ARG A 22 2.65 2.97 15.99
C ARG A 22 1.40 3.63 15.44
N CYS A 23 0.38 3.87 16.25
CA CYS A 23 -0.83 4.56 15.82
C CYS A 23 -0.55 6.02 15.43
N LEU A 24 0.35 6.71 16.14
CA LEU A 24 0.73 8.09 15.82
C LEU A 24 1.61 8.20 14.57
N ALA A 25 2.40 7.17 14.23
CA ALA A 25 3.20 7.14 13.00
C ALA A 25 2.37 7.18 11.71
N PHE A 26 1.08 6.84 11.78
CA PHE A 26 0.19 6.85 10.61
C PHE A 26 -0.57 8.17 10.43
N VAL A 27 -0.66 8.99 11.48
CA VAL A 27 -1.37 10.28 11.42
C VAL A 27 -0.60 11.22 10.50
N GLY A 28 -1.22 11.55 9.35
CA GLY A 28 -0.63 12.43 8.34
C GLY A 28 0.13 11.70 7.23
N THR A 29 0.25 10.37 7.28
CA THR A 29 0.78 9.60 6.14
C THR A 29 -0.27 9.51 5.04
N THR A 30 0.12 9.71 3.79
CA THR A 30 -0.78 9.57 2.63
C THR A 30 -0.81 8.13 2.14
N ALA A 31 -2.01 7.55 2.06
CA ALA A 31 -2.25 6.24 1.48
C ALA A 31 -2.85 6.38 0.07
N TYR A 32 -2.13 5.88 -0.92
CA TYR A 32 -2.60 5.84 -2.30
C TYR A 32 -3.32 4.52 -2.57
N ILE A 33 -4.55 4.58 -3.09
CA ILE A 33 -5.37 3.40 -3.37
C ILE A 33 -5.86 3.43 -4.81
N GLU A 34 -5.76 2.30 -5.53
CA GLU A 34 -6.32 2.21 -6.88
C GLU A 34 -7.84 2.42 -6.83
N GLN A 35 -8.32 3.32 -7.68
CA GLN A 35 -9.74 3.58 -7.80
C GLN A 35 -10.45 2.38 -8.41
N SER A 36 -11.43 1.83 -7.68
CA SER A 36 -12.27 0.75 -8.21
C SER A 36 -13.18 1.29 -9.31
N ILE A 37 -13.05 0.72 -10.51
CA ILE A 37 -13.90 1.03 -11.66
C ILE A 37 -14.58 -0.27 -12.09
N PRO A 38 -15.92 -0.32 -12.15
CA PRO A 38 -16.64 -1.50 -12.62
C PRO A 38 -16.18 -1.89 -14.02
N TYR A 39 -15.75 -3.14 -14.19
CA TYR A 39 -15.36 -3.64 -15.51
C TYR A 39 -16.61 -4.04 -16.30
N PRO A 40 -16.81 -3.59 -17.56
CA PRO A 40 -18.06 -3.82 -18.30
C PRO A 40 -18.43 -5.29 -18.51
N GLN A 41 -17.45 -6.21 -18.47
CA GLN A 41 -17.67 -7.64 -18.67
C GLN A 41 -17.99 -8.38 -17.36
N ASP A 42 -17.83 -7.71 -16.20
CA ASP A 42 -18.17 -8.29 -14.91
C ASP A 42 -19.69 -8.28 -14.69
N GLY A 43 -20.18 -9.30 -13.99
CA GLY A 43 -21.58 -9.35 -13.54
C GLY A 43 -21.84 -8.42 -12.34
N LYS A 44 -23.13 -8.23 -12.01
CA LYS A 44 -23.59 -7.41 -10.88
C LYS A 44 -22.88 -7.71 -9.56
N GLN A 45 -22.65 -9.00 -9.27
CA GLN A 45 -21.94 -9.44 -8.07
C GLN A 45 -20.48 -8.97 -8.05
N GLY A 46 -19.80 -8.95 -9.20
CA GLY A 46 -18.42 -8.47 -9.33
C GLY A 46 -18.33 -6.98 -9.04
N TRP A 47 -19.26 -6.19 -9.61
CA TRP A 47 -19.33 -4.74 -9.36
C TRP A 47 -19.58 -4.42 -7.90
N TRP A 48 -20.53 -5.12 -7.26
CA TRP A 48 -20.79 -4.95 -5.84
C TRP A 48 -19.58 -5.32 -4.98
N SER A 49 -18.95 -6.47 -5.25
CA SER A 49 -17.80 -6.94 -4.48
C SER A 49 -16.59 -6.01 -4.61
N GLY A 50 -16.34 -5.49 -5.81
CA GLY A 50 -15.27 -4.52 -6.07
C GLY A 50 -15.52 -3.20 -5.32
N GLY A 51 -16.73 -2.65 -5.41
CA GLY A 51 -17.12 -1.44 -4.71
C GLY A 51 -17.11 -1.60 -3.18
N PHE A 52 -17.60 -2.73 -2.66
CA PHE A 52 -17.58 -3.05 -1.24
C PHE A 52 -16.14 -3.12 -0.70
N GLY A 53 -15.26 -3.86 -1.38
CA GLY A 53 -13.85 -3.97 -0.99
C GLY A 53 -13.13 -2.62 -1.00
N TYR A 54 -13.39 -1.80 -2.03
CA TYR A 54 -12.83 -0.45 -2.14
C TYR A 54 -13.28 0.45 -0.98
N GLY A 55 -14.58 0.49 -0.68
CA GLY A 55 -15.12 1.27 0.43
C GLY A 55 -14.61 0.81 1.79
N LEU A 56 -14.50 -0.52 1.99
CA LEU A 56 -13.94 -1.09 3.22
C LEU A 56 -12.50 -0.62 3.47
N TRP A 57 -11.65 -0.67 2.44
CA TRP A 57 -10.26 -0.22 2.56
C TRP A 57 -10.14 1.28 2.82
N ILE A 58 -10.94 2.12 2.14
CA ILE A 58 -10.98 3.56 2.43
C ILE A 58 -11.37 3.78 3.89
N GLY A 59 -12.43 3.12 4.36
CA GLY A 59 -12.91 3.26 5.73
C GLY A 59 -11.84 2.89 6.76
N VAL A 60 -11.16 1.76 6.57
CA VAL A 60 -10.06 1.31 7.45
C VAL A 60 -8.90 2.31 7.46
N LEU A 61 -8.48 2.81 6.30
CA LEU A 61 -7.37 3.75 6.19
C LEU A 61 -7.70 5.10 6.84
N VAL A 62 -8.88 5.66 6.54
CA VAL A 62 -9.32 6.93 7.13
C VAL A 62 -9.50 6.79 8.65
N ALA A 63 -10.12 5.69 9.12
CA ALA A 63 -10.27 5.43 10.55
C ALA A 63 -8.93 5.25 11.27
N SER A 64 -7.88 4.83 10.55
CA SER A 64 -6.52 4.70 11.06
C SER A 64 -5.70 6.00 11.00
N GLY A 65 -6.29 7.12 10.52
CA GLY A 65 -5.63 8.44 10.47
C GLY A 65 -4.84 8.74 9.21
N PHE A 66 -4.94 7.90 8.16
CA PHE A 66 -4.30 8.16 6.87
C PHE A 66 -5.07 9.18 6.04
N SER A 67 -4.35 9.99 5.27
CA SER A 67 -4.93 10.77 4.17
C SER A 67 -5.05 9.87 2.94
N VAL A 68 -6.27 9.53 2.51
CA VAL A 68 -6.47 8.58 1.39
C VAL A 68 -6.62 9.32 0.07
N VAL A 69 -5.79 8.96 -0.91
CA VAL A 69 -5.81 9.52 -2.26
C VAL A 69 -6.13 8.42 -3.28
N PRO A 70 -7.31 8.48 -3.92
CA PRO A 70 -7.64 7.60 -5.04
C PRO A 70 -6.72 7.83 -6.24
N VAL A 71 -6.23 6.76 -6.83
CA VAL A 71 -5.37 6.78 -8.03
C VAL A 71 -6.04 5.99 -9.16
N PRO A 72 -6.33 6.61 -10.30
CA PRO A 72 -6.86 5.89 -11.46
C PRO A 72 -5.86 4.86 -11.99
N SER A 73 -6.33 3.66 -12.31
CA SER A 73 -5.48 2.58 -12.82
C SER A 73 -4.73 2.95 -14.09
N VAL A 74 -5.38 3.72 -14.98
CA VAL A 74 -4.79 4.20 -16.23
C VAL A 74 -3.58 5.10 -15.99
N SER A 75 -3.63 5.97 -14.97
CA SER A 75 -2.59 6.98 -14.74
C SER A 75 -1.28 6.35 -14.27
N TRP A 76 -1.32 5.51 -13.23
CA TRP A 76 -0.11 4.88 -12.70
C TRP A 76 0.43 3.81 -13.64
N LYS A 77 -0.44 3.05 -14.33
CA LYS A 77 0.00 2.06 -15.31
C LYS A 77 0.70 2.73 -16.50
N LYS A 78 0.23 3.90 -16.93
CA LYS A 78 0.88 4.67 -18.00
C LYS A 78 2.28 5.13 -17.60
N GLU A 79 2.45 5.63 -16.38
CA GLU A 79 3.75 6.10 -15.88
C GLU A 79 4.81 4.99 -15.88
N PHE A 80 4.41 3.76 -15.55
CA PHE A 80 5.32 2.60 -15.51
C PHE A 80 5.32 1.76 -16.79
N GLU A 81 4.76 2.27 -17.89
CA GLU A 81 4.68 1.58 -19.18
C GLU A 81 3.97 0.21 -19.12
N LEU A 82 3.07 0.05 -18.16
CA LEU A 82 2.21 -1.13 -17.95
C LEU A 82 0.88 -1.02 -18.71
N THR A 83 0.89 -0.32 -19.84
CA THR A 83 -0.29 -0.12 -20.70
C THR A 83 -0.18 -0.94 -21.97
N GLY A 84 -1.19 -1.77 -22.25
CA GLY A 84 -1.28 -2.50 -23.53
C GLY A 84 -1.90 -3.89 -23.38
N LYS A 85 -2.32 -4.48 -24.50
CA LYS A 85 -2.89 -5.85 -24.54
C LYS A 85 -1.87 -6.93 -24.15
N SER A 86 -0.58 -6.64 -24.27
CA SER A 86 0.52 -7.52 -23.86
C SER A 86 0.96 -7.30 -22.42
N SER A 87 0.44 -6.29 -21.72
CA SER A 87 0.78 -6.07 -20.32
C SER A 87 0.12 -7.15 -19.47
N THR A 88 0.95 -7.92 -18.80
CA THR A 88 0.55 -9.03 -17.95
C THR A 88 0.75 -8.69 -16.48
N LYS A 89 0.13 -9.47 -15.60
CA LYS A 89 0.38 -9.41 -14.14
C LYS A 89 1.84 -9.70 -13.78
N ASP A 90 2.62 -10.29 -14.69
CA ASP A 90 4.04 -10.58 -14.50
C ASP A 90 4.90 -9.32 -14.73
N ASP A 91 4.46 -8.39 -15.57
CA ASP A 91 5.17 -7.14 -15.84
C ASP A 91 5.20 -6.23 -14.62
N SER A 92 4.09 -6.13 -13.87
CA SER A 92 4.06 -5.35 -12.63
C SER A 92 5.08 -5.89 -11.61
N ARG A 93 5.26 -7.21 -11.53
CA ARG A 93 6.25 -7.83 -10.63
C ARG A 93 7.67 -7.53 -11.06
N ARG A 94 7.94 -7.56 -12.37
CA ARG A 94 9.24 -7.20 -12.94
C ARG A 94 9.58 -5.74 -12.62
N VAL A 95 8.72 -4.79 -13.00
CA VAL A 95 8.94 -3.36 -12.79
C VAL A 95 9.08 -3.03 -11.30
N ALA A 96 8.24 -3.61 -10.43
CA ALA A 96 8.36 -3.40 -8.99
C ALA A 96 9.67 -3.97 -8.42
N SER A 97 10.17 -5.09 -8.97
CA SER A 97 11.45 -5.68 -8.54
C SER A 97 12.66 -4.86 -9.00
N GLU A 98 12.56 -4.21 -10.17
CA GLU A 98 13.56 -3.27 -10.69
C GLU A 98 13.58 -1.98 -9.85
N LEU A 99 12.41 -1.45 -9.52
CA LEU A 99 12.27 -0.21 -8.73
C LEU A 99 12.61 -0.42 -7.25
N PHE A 100 12.35 -1.62 -6.71
CA PHE A 100 12.62 -1.98 -5.33
C PHE A 100 13.47 -3.27 -5.22
N PRO A 101 14.78 -3.21 -5.51
CA PRO A 101 15.64 -4.39 -5.52
C PRO A 101 15.69 -5.13 -4.17
N SER A 102 15.59 -4.41 -3.06
CA SER A 102 15.54 -4.97 -1.71
C SER A 102 14.29 -5.82 -1.44
N LEU A 103 13.19 -5.52 -2.14
CA LEU A 103 11.90 -6.22 -2.02
C LEU A 103 11.70 -7.29 -3.09
N SER A 104 12.57 -7.37 -4.10
CA SER A 104 12.54 -8.38 -5.17
C SER A 104 12.36 -9.83 -4.66
N PRO A 105 13.01 -10.27 -3.56
CA PRO A 105 12.78 -11.61 -3.01
C PRO A 105 11.32 -11.90 -2.62
N LEU A 106 10.54 -10.87 -2.27
CA LEU A 106 9.14 -10.97 -1.86
C LEU A 106 8.14 -10.96 -3.03
N LEU A 107 8.61 -10.70 -4.26
CA LEU A 107 7.81 -10.57 -5.49
C LEU A 107 7.97 -11.74 -6.47
N LYS A 108 8.75 -12.76 -6.09
CA LYS A 108 9.13 -13.88 -6.98
C LYS A 108 7.95 -14.72 -7.49
N ARG A 109 6.87 -14.90 -6.71
CA ARG A 109 5.79 -15.84 -7.08
C ARG A 109 4.70 -15.15 -7.88
N LYS A 110 4.06 -15.87 -8.81
CA LYS A 110 2.95 -15.33 -9.64
C LYS A 110 1.82 -14.70 -8.83
N LYS A 111 1.54 -15.23 -7.63
CA LYS A 111 0.53 -14.69 -6.72
C LYS A 111 0.89 -13.36 -6.06
N ASP A 112 2.15 -12.92 -6.15
CA ASP A 112 2.63 -11.69 -5.52
C ASP A 112 2.38 -10.44 -6.40
N HIS A 113 1.63 -10.55 -7.49
CA HIS A 113 1.29 -9.41 -8.37
C HIS A 113 0.56 -8.29 -7.63
N GLY A 114 -0.36 -8.61 -6.71
CA GLY A 114 -1.04 -7.57 -5.92
C GLY A 114 -0.09 -6.79 -5.00
N ARG A 115 0.99 -7.42 -4.51
CA ARG A 115 2.04 -6.73 -3.75
C ARG A 115 2.83 -5.78 -4.64
N ALA A 116 3.15 -6.24 -5.84
CA ALA A 116 3.85 -5.43 -6.83
C ALA A 116 3.01 -4.21 -7.26
N GLU A 117 1.73 -4.38 -7.55
CA GLU A 117 0.84 -3.26 -7.90
C GLU A 117 0.71 -2.28 -6.72
N ALA A 118 0.60 -2.75 -5.48
CA ALA A 118 0.58 -1.88 -4.31
C ALA A 118 1.86 -1.03 -4.18
N LEU A 119 3.04 -1.62 -4.42
CA LEU A 119 4.32 -0.90 -4.42
C LEU A 119 4.37 0.15 -5.53
N LEU A 120 3.89 -0.18 -6.73
CA LEU A 120 3.87 0.74 -7.87
C LEU A 120 2.89 1.90 -7.65
N ILE A 121 1.71 1.66 -7.09
CA ILE A 121 0.76 2.72 -6.75
C ILE A 121 1.34 3.67 -5.70
N ALA A 122 2.03 3.13 -4.67
CA ALA A 122 2.72 3.94 -3.68
C ALA A 122 3.88 4.75 -4.31
N ALA A 123 4.66 4.12 -5.20
CA ALA A 123 5.73 4.78 -5.94
C ALA A 123 5.20 5.94 -6.80
N TYR A 124 4.12 5.71 -7.53
CA TYR A 124 3.42 6.72 -8.34
C TYR A 124 2.98 7.90 -7.48
N GLY A 125 2.33 7.63 -6.34
CA GLY A 125 1.89 8.68 -5.43
C GLY A 125 3.03 9.48 -4.81
N LYS A 126 4.19 8.86 -4.56
CA LYS A 126 5.40 9.55 -4.11
C LYS A 126 6.10 10.33 -5.25
N GLY A 127 5.70 10.14 -6.51
CA GLY A 127 6.33 10.76 -7.67
C GLY A 127 7.62 10.08 -8.12
N LEU A 128 7.84 8.81 -7.74
CA LEU A 128 8.95 8.02 -8.26
C LEU A 128 8.66 7.69 -9.73
N LYS A 129 9.51 8.20 -10.62
CA LYS A 129 9.48 7.87 -12.05
C LYS A 129 10.34 6.62 -12.29
N ASN A 130 10.16 5.97 -13.44
CA ASN A 130 11.15 5.02 -13.95
C ASN A 130 12.49 5.77 -14.13
N LEU A 131 13.31 5.78 -13.07
CA LEU A 131 14.58 6.47 -13.02
C LEU A 131 15.71 5.47 -13.27
N ASN A 132 16.65 5.91 -14.10
CA ASN A 132 17.97 5.29 -14.23
C ASN A 132 18.56 5.01 -12.84
N PRO A 133 19.28 3.88 -12.65
CA PRO A 133 19.73 3.38 -11.36
C PRO A 133 20.75 4.26 -10.61
N SER A 134 21.04 5.48 -11.05
CA SER A 134 22.04 6.37 -10.45
C SER A 134 21.51 7.28 -9.34
N CYS A 135 20.22 7.28 -8.99
CA CYS A 135 19.64 8.27 -8.06
C CYS A 135 19.19 7.71 -6.70
N MET A 136 19.25 6.40 -6.45
CA MET A 136 18.72 5.81 -5.21
C MET A 136 19.83 5.49 -4.19
N SER A 137 20.57 6.52 -3.79
CA SER A 137 21.49 6.42 -2.65
C SER A 137 21.47 7.66 -1.77
N GLU A 138 20.31 8.19 -1.44
CA GLU A 138 20.16 9.03 -0.24
C GLU A 138 18.65 9.18 0.07
N GLU A 139 18.30 9.38 1.34
CA GLU A 139 16.94 9.48 1.90
C GLU A 139 16.24 8.17 2.30
N LEU A 140 16.82 7.50 3.29
CA LEU A 140 16.07 6.91 4.41
C LEU A 140 16.92 7.10 5.68
N LEU A 141 16.50 8.06 6.52
CA LEU A 141 16.96 8.51 7.85
C LEU A 141 17.31 10.02 7.83
N PRO A 142 16.95 10.80 8.85
CA PRO A 142 16.87 10.46 10.28
C PRO A 142 15.51 10.03 10.81
#